data_AF-A0A4W5RJ30-F1
#
_entry.id   AF-A0A4W5RJ30-F1
#
_cell.length_a   1.000
_cell.length_b   1.000
_cell.length_c   1.000
_cell.angle_alpha   90.00
_cell.angle_beta   90.00
_cell.angle_gamma   90.00
#
_symmetry.space_group_name_H-M   'P 1'
#
loop_
_entity.id
_entity.type
_entity.pdbx_description
1 polymer ?
#
loop_
_entity_poly.entity_id
_entity_poly.type
_entity_poly.pdbx_seq_one_letter_code
_entity_poly.pdbx_strand_id
1 'polypeptide(L)'
;MACEYIRKIRADMGGTNILAPLNWILRQPMHAGHPRMLFLLTDGAVSNTGKVIELVRSHARYTRCYTFGIGQSACRRLVTGLATVSKGTAEFLAEGERLQPKMIKSLKKTMAPVLSDIAIDWLFPETKEVLLSPVGSTFLFPGDRLIGYSVVCDTTRYHPNPKSVSRPTP
;
A
#
# COMPACT_ATOMS: atom_id res chain seq x y z
N MET A 1 -2.86 -23.44 -19.42
CA MET A 1 -3.43 -22.08 -19.51
C MET A 1 -2.42 -20.95 -19.23
N ALA A 2 -2.02 -20.64 -17.99
CA ALA A 2 -1.15 -19.47 -17.73
C ALA A 2 0.27 -19.55 -18.36
N CYS A 3 0.97 -20.68 -18.18
CA CYS A 3 2.31 -20.86 -18.78
C CYS A 3 2.27 -20.85 -20.31
N GLU A 4 1.20 -21.35 -20.92
CA GLU A 4 1.00 -21.31 -22.37
C GLU A 4 0.72 -19.89 -22.86
N TYR A 5 -0.06 -19.11 -22.11
CA TYR A 5 -0.28 -17.70 -22.41
C TYR A 5 1.03 -16.91 -22.38
N ILE A 6 1.85 -17.09 -21.34
CA ILE A 6 3.15 -16.42 -21.20
C ILE A 6 4.06 -16.70 -22.41
N ARG A 7 4.08 -17.94 -22.93
CA ARG A 7 4.87 -18.29 -24.13
C ARG A 7 4.45 -17.53 -25.39
N LYS A 8 3.18 -17.10 -25.45
CA LYS A 8 2.59 -16.35 -26.57
C LYS A 8 2.75 -14.84 -26.44
N ILE A 9 3.12 -14.32 -25.26
CA ILE A 9 3.40 -12.89 -25.08
C ILE A 9 4.56 -12.49 -25.99
N ARG A 10 4.39 -11.38 -26.70
CA ARG A 10 5.39 -10.75 -27.56
C ARG A 10 5.45 -9.27 -27.20
N ALA A 11 6.66 -8.73 -27.17
CA ALA A 11 6.82 -7.29 -27.09
C ALA A 11 6.26 -6.67 -28.37
N ASP A 12 5.42 -5.65 -28.23
CA ASP A 12 5.02 -4.79 -29.34
C ASP A 12 6.14 -3.81 -29.74
N MET A 13 7.24 -3.79 -28.96
CA MET A 13 8.42 -2.92 -29.11
C MET A 13 8.06 -1.43 -29.16
N GLY A 14 6.92 -1.05 -28.59
CA GLY A 14 6.45 0.33 -28.50
C GLY A 14 7.02 1.08 -27.30
N GLY A 15 6.25 2.05 -26.81
CA GLY A 15 6.58 2.79 -25.59
C GLY A 15 6.14 2.08 -24.31
N THR A 16 6.61 2.58 -23.17
CA THR A 16 6.30 1.98 -21.86
C THR A 16 5.07 2.64 -21.20
N ASN A 17 3.94 1.93 -21.18
CA ASN A 17 2.73 2.37 -20.46
C ASN A 17 2.46 1.53 -19.20
N ILE A 18 2.95 1.99 -18.04
CA ILE A 18 2.70 1.33 -16.74
C ILE A 18 1.43 1.85 -16.07
N LEU A 19 1.05 3.11 -16.31
CA LEU A 19 -0.04 3.74 -15.57
C LEU A 19 -1.40 3.10 -15.86
N ALA A 20 -1.70 2.79 -17.13
CA ALA A 20 -2.98 2.19 -17.51
C ALA A 20 -3.20 0.78 -16.91
N PRO A 21 -2.28 -0.20 -17.09
CA PRO A 21 -2.46 -1.52 -16.49
C PRO A 21 -2.47 -1.46 -14.97
N LEU A 22 -1.64 -0.61 -14.35
CA LEU A 22 -1.64 -0.46 -12.89
C LEU A 22 -2.99 0.07 -12.37
N ASN A 23 -3.55 1.08 -13.03
CA ASN A 23 -4.89 1.59 -12.70
C ASN A 23 -5.97 0.51 -12.81
N TRP A 24 -5.91 -0.32 -13.85
CA TRP A 24 -6.84 -1.42 -14.02
C TRP A 24 -6.67 -2.47 -12.91
N ILE A 25 -5.44 -2.89 -12.61
CA ILE A 25 -5.11 -3.85 -11.55
C ILE A 25 -5.63 -3.34 -10.20
N LEU A 26 -5.35 -2.07 -9.86
CA LEU A 26 -5.68 -1.51 -8.56
C LEU A 26 -7.19 -1.42 -8.30
N ARG A 27 -8.00 -1.32 -9.36
CA ARG A 27 -9.47 -1.35 -9.30
C ARG A 27 -10.07 -2.75 -9.21
N GLN A 28 -9.31 -3.81 -9.46
CA GLN A 28 -9.85 -5.17 -9.37
C GLN A 28 -10.24 -5.48 -7.90
N PRO A 29 -11.27 -6.32 -7.68
CA PRO A 29 -11.64 -6.73 -6.34
C PRO A 29 -10.46 -7.40 -5.62
N MET A 30 -10.45 -7.28 -4.29
CA MET A 30 -9.48 -7.94 -3.42
C MET A 30 -10.15 -9.06 -2.65
N HIS A 31 -9.42 -10.13 -2.39
CA HIS A 31 -9.89 -11.21 -1.52
C HIS A 31 -9.68 -10.78 -0.06
N ALA A 32 -10.71 -11.00 0.78
CA ALA A 32 -10.62 -10.71 2.21
C ALA A 32 -9.44 -11.45 2.85
N GLY A 33 -8.73 -10.79 3.76
CA GLY A 33 -7.51 -11.32 4.40
C GLY A 33 -6.27 -11.42 3.51
N HIS A 34 -6.33 -11.07 2.22
CA HIS A 34 -5.22 -11.22 1.28
C HIS A 34 -4.80 -9.88 0.67
N PRO A 35 -3.62 -9.35 1.02
CA PRO A 35 -3.11 -8.15 0.37
C PRO A 35 -2.73 -8.45 -1.08
N ARG A 36 -2.76 -7.42 -1.92
CA ARG A 36 -2.33 -7.52 -3.31
C ARG A 36 -0.80 -7.50 -3.40
N MET A 37 -0.21 -8.57 -3.90
CA MET A 37 1.22 -8.66 -4.16
C MET A 37 1.49 -8.40 -5.63
N LEU A 38 2.04 -7.22 -5.95
CA LEU A 38 2.30 -6.79 -7.31
C LEU A 38 3.77 -7.01 -7.66
N PHE A 39 4.04 -7.73 -8.74
CA PHE A 39 5.38 -7.87 -9.32
C PHE A 39 5.46 -7.02 -10.58
N LEU A 40 6.42 -6.10 -10.64
CA LEU A 40 6.62 -5.21 -11.78
C LEU A 40 8.03 -5.39 -12.33
N LEU A 41 8.13 -5.72 -13.61
CA LEU A 41 9.40 -5.86 -14.31
C LEU A 41 9.45 -4.78 -15.38
N THR A 42 10.57 -4.06 -15.50
CA THR A 42 10.77 -3.06 -16.54
C THR A 42 12.25 -2.91 -16.88
N ASP A 43 12.53 -2.77 -18.17
CA ASP A 43 13.85 -2.49 -18.73
C ASP A 43 13.99 -1.03 -19.21
N GLY A 44 12.93 -0.24 -19.10
CA GLY A 44 12.86 1.11 -19.63
C GLY A 44 12.34 2.15 -18.64
N ALA A 45 12.22 3.38 -19.14
CA ALA A 45 11.68 4.50 -18.38
C ALA A 45 10.21 4.76 -18.71
N VAL A 46 9.54 5.46 -17.80
CA VAL A 46 8.15 5.91 -17.97
C VAL A 46 8.09 7.42 -17.78
N SER A 47 7.45 8.13 -18.71
CA SER A 47 7.33 9.59 -18.70
C SER A 47 6.57 10.14 -17.50
N ASN A 48 5.59 9.40 -16.97
CA ASN A 48 4.72 9.81 -15.87
C ASN A 48 5.09 9.17 -14.50
N THR A 49 6.38 8.93 -14.25
CA THR A 49 6.90 8.27 -13.03
C THR A 49 6.26 8.76 -11.73
N GLY A 50 6.12 10.08 -11.53
CA GLY A 50 5.51 10.63 -10.30
C GLY A 50 4.05 10.22 -10.11
N LYS A 51 3.26 10.20 -11.18
CA LYS A 51 1.85 9.77 -11.15
C LYS A 51 1.72 8.29 -10.82
N VAL A 52 2.61 7.46 -11.35
CA VAL A 52 2.63 6.01 -11.06
C VAL A 52 2.98 5.76 -9.59
N ILE A 53 3.98 6.45 -9.05
CA ILE A 53 4.35 6.34 -7.63
C ILE A 53 3.21 6.78 -6.72
N GLU A 54 2.56 7.91 -7.03
CA GLU A 54 1.44 8.40 -6.23
C GLU A 54 0.24 7.43 -6.26
N LEU A 55 -0.05 6.86 -7.42
CA LEU A 55 -1.11 5.86 -7.56
C LEU A 55 -0.87 4.62 -6.68
N VAL A 56 0.38 4.13 -6.61
CA VAL A 56 0.71 3.02 -5.69
C VAL A 56 0.63 3.47 -4.23
N ARG A 57 1.13 4.67 -3.91
CA ARG A 57 1.10 5.23 -2.55
C ARG A 57 -0.32 5.27 -1.99
N SER A 58 -1.29 5.73 -2.78
CA SER A 58 -2.70 5.80 -2.35
C SER A 58 -3.34 4.42 -2.11
N HIS A 59 -2.72 3.34 -2.57
CA HIS A 59 -3.17 1.95 -2.39
C HIS A 59 -2.19 1.11 -1.54
N ALA A 60 -1.15 1.73 -0.97
CA ALA A 60 -0.05 1.04 -0.30
C ALA A 60 -0.47 0.28 0.97
N ARG A 61 -1.63 0.64 1.54
CA ARG A 61 -2.23 -0.04 2.67
C ARG A 61 -2.58 -1.51 2.39
N TYR A 62 -2.92 -1.80 1.14
CA TYR A 62 -3.42 -3.10 0.71
C TYR A 62 -2.58 -3.69 -0.43
N THR A 63 -1.61 -2.96 -0.97
CA THR A 63 -0.77 -3.39 -2.10
C THR A 63 0.71 -3.31 -1.75
N ARG A 64 1.44 -4.40 -2.02
CA ARG A 64 2.90 -4.50 -1.88
C ARG A 64 3.55 -4.67 -3.24
N CYS A 65 4.49 -3.81 -3.62
CA CYS A 65 5.15 -3.88 -4.93
C CYS A 65 6.58 -4.45 -4.83
N TYR A 66 6.84 -5.51 -5.60
CA TYR A 66 8.16 -6.09 -5.83
C TYR A 66 8.58 -5.72 -7.24
N THR A 67 9.57 -4.85 -7.36
CA THR A 67 9.93 -4.21 -8.63
C THR A 67 11.32 -4.62 -9.09
N PHE A 68 11.47 -4.89 -10.38
CA PHE A 68 12.70 -5.35 -10.99
C PHE A 68 13.07 -4.41 -12.14
N GLY A 69 14.16 -3.68 -11.99
CA GLY A 69 14.75 -2.89 -13.06
C GLY A 69 15.79 -3.71 -13.82
N ILE A 70 15.61 -3.91 -15.12
CA ILE A 70 16.48 -4.75 -15.96
C ILE A 70 17.34 -3.86 -16.85
N GLY A 71 18.66 -4.01 -16.77
CA GLY A 71 19.58 -3.22 -17.58
C GLY A 71 19.69 -1.75 -17.15
N GLN A 72 20.49 -0.99 -17.90
CA GLN A 72 20.85 0.39 -17.56
C GLN A 72 19.74 1.40 -17.86
N SER A 73 18.84 1.06 -18.80
CA SER A 73 17.75 1.94 -19.25
C SER A 73 16.55 1.96 -18.29
N ALA A 74 16.50 1.05 -17.31
CA ALA A 74 15.43 0.98 -16.34
C ALA A 74 15.43 2.22 -15.42
N CYS A 75 14.26 2.86 -15.29
CA CYS A 75 14.16 4.06 -14.45
C CYS A 75 14.30 3.72 -12.96
N ARG A 76 15.48 4.00 -12.37
CA ARG A 76 15.75 3.77 -10.94
C ARG A 76 14.76 4.45 -10.02
N ARG A 77 14.37 5.70 -10.32
CA ARG A 77 13.38 6.46 -9.53
C ARG A 77 12.03 5.74 -9.49
N LEU A 78 11.60 5.14 -10.61
CA LEU A 78 10.36 4.40 -10.68
C LEU A 78 10.45 3.11 -9.86
N VAL A 79 11.44 2.27 -10.15
CA VAL A 79 11.64 0.96 -9.51
C VAL A 79 11.76 1.13 -7.99
N THR A 80 12.68 1.98 -7.52
CA THR A 80 12.82 2.25 -6.09
C THR A 80 11.58 2.92 -5.51
N GLY A 81 11.01 3.92 -6.19
CA GLY A 81 9.86 4.67 -5.70
C GLY A 81 8.64 3.79 -5.41
N LEU A 82 8.30 2.88 -6.33
CA LEU A 82 7.16 1.96 -6.16
C LEU A 82 7.38 0.97 -5.01
N ALA A 83 8.59 0.41 -4.91
CA ALA A 83 8.95 -0.46 -3.79
C ALA A 83 8.89 0.30 -2.46
N THR A 84 9.42 1.52 -2.39
CA THR A 84 9.45 2.32 -1.16
C THR A 84 8.05 2.70 -0.67
N VAL A 85 7.19 3.28 -1.53
CA VAL A 85 5.87 3.75 -1.09
C VAL A 85 4.95 2.61 -0.69
N SER A 86 5.14 1.42 -1.26
CA SER A 86 4.39 0.22 -0.89
C SER A 86 5.05 -0.60 0.22
N LYS A 87 6.25 -0.22 0.68
CA LYS A 87 7.17 -0.99 1.56
C LYS A 87 7.53 -2.40 1.05
N GLY A 88 7.60 -2.57 -0.27
CA GLY A 88 8.01 -3.82 -0.91
C GLY A 88 9.52 -3.92 -1.10
N THR A 89 9.97 -4.46 -2.24
CA THR A 89 11.41 -4.60 -2.53
C THR A 89 11.72 -4.21 -3.97
N ALA A 90 12.79 -3.45 -4.14
CA ALA A 90 13.36 -3.15 -5.45
C ALA A 90 14.62 -4.00 -5.67
N GLU A 91 14.70 -4.65 -6.81
CA GLU A 91 15.88 -5.38 -7.27
C GLU A 91 16.29 -4.80 -8.63
N PHE A 92 17.59 -4.67 -8.85
CA PHE A 92 18.15 -4.23 -10.14
C PHE A 92 18.98 -5.35 -10.73
N LEU A 93 18.91 -5.52 -12.04
CA LEU A 93 19.62 -6.57 -12.76
C LEU A 93 20.61 -5.94 -13.73
N ALA A 94 21.87 -6.34 -13.59
CA ALA A 94 22.86 -6.05 -14.60
C ALA A 94 22.56 -6.82 -15.90
N GLU A 95 23.13 -6.37 -17.00
CA GLU A 95 23.03 -7.08 -18.27
C GLU A 95 23.60 -8.50 -18.14
N GLY A 96 22.87 -9.50 -18.63
CA GLY A 96 23.23 -10.92 -18.49
C GLY A 96 22.99 -11.52 -17.09
N GLU A 97 22.61 -10.73 -16.08
CA GLU A 97 22.31 -11.25 -14.75
C GLU A 97 20.99 -12.06 -14.75
N ARG A 98 21.00 -13.20 -14.07
CA ARG A 98 19.82 -14.07 -13.97
C ARG A 98 18.74 -13.45 -13.09
N LEU A 99 17.54 -13.33 -13.64
CA LEU A 99 16.36 -12.82 -12.93
C LEU A 99 15.75 -13.79 -11.92
N GLN A 100 15.84 -15.09 -12.20
CA GLN A 100 15.12 -16.11 -11.45
C GLN A 100 15.45 -16.12 -9.94
N PRO A 101 16.73 -16.04 -9.50
CA PRO A 101 17.06 -16.03 -8.08
C PRO A 101 16.42 -14.86 -7.32
N LYS A 102 16.41 -13.66 -7.91
CA LYS A 102 15.82 -12.45 -7.28
C LYS A 102 14.30 -12.53 -7.23
N MET A 103 13.68 -13.05 -8.28
CA MET A 103 12.23 -13.30 -8.30
C MET A 103 11.81 -14.35 -7.26
N ILE A 104 12.51 -15.48 -7.16
CA ILE A 104 12.22 -16.52 -6.18
C ILE A 104 12.37 -15.98 -4.74
N LYS A 105 13.41 -15.19 -4.48
CA LYS A 105 13.60 -14.52 -3.18
C LYS A 105 12.41 -13.61 -2.85
N SER A 106 11.94 -12.83 -3.82
CA SER A 106 10.79 -11.95 -3.63
C SER A 106 9.50 -12.75 -3.42
N LEU A 107 9.27 -13.80 -4.20
CA LEU A 107 8.13 -14.71 -4.05
C LEU A 107 8.09 -15.38 -2.68
N LYS A 108 9.23 -15.83 -2.15
CA LYS A 108 9.30 -16.35 -0.78
C LYS A 108 8.84 -15.32 0.26
N LYS A 109 9.18 -14.04 0.09
CA LYS A 109 8.69 -12.97 0.96
C LYS A 109 7.18 -12.76 0.84
N THR A 110 6.61 -12.95 -0.35
CA THR A 110 5.16 -12.75 -0.56
C THR A 110 4.32 -13.86 0.02
N MET A 111 4.90 -15.03 0.26
CA MET A 111 4.26 -16.19 0.89
C MET A 111 4.31 -16.14 2.42
N ALA A 112 5.02 -15.17 3.00
CA ALA A 112 5.07 -15.03 4.44
C ALA A 112 3.69 -14.66 5.00
N PRO A 113 3.32 -15.16 6.20
CA PRO A 113 2.05 -14.83 6.82
C PRO A 113 1.93 -13.32 7.04
N VAL A 114 0.72 -12.80 6.84
CA VAL A 114 0.39 -11.39 7.04
C VAL A 114 -0.71 -11.28 8.08
N LEU A 115 -0.65 -10.22 8.89
CA LEU A 115 -1.75 -9.88 9.79
C LEU A 115 -2.73 -8.99 9.03
N SER A 116 -4.02 -9.30 9.10
CA SER A 116 -5.12 -8.51 8.55
C SER A 116 -6.09 -8.14 9.66
N ASP A 117 -7.04 -7.25 9.35
CA ASP A 117 -8.18 -6.92 10.22
C ASP A 117 -7.75 -6.47 11.63
N ILE A 118 -6.62 -5.77 11.68
CA ILE A 118 -6.07 -5.22 12.92
C ILE A 118 -6.89 -4.00 13.32
N ALA A 119 -7.44 -4.05 14.52
CA ALA A 119 -8.13 -2.95 15.17
C ALA A 119 -7.39 -2.57 16.47
N ILE A 120 -7.44 -1.29 16.80
CA ILE A 120 -7.03 -0.77 18.10
C ILE A 120 -8.26 -0.09 18.68
N ASP A 121 -8.82 -0.69 19.73
CA ASP A 121 -9.96 -0.14 20.44
C ASP A 121 -9.45 0.76 21.56
N TRP A 122 -9.77 2.04 21.45
CA TRP A 122 -9.38 3.05 22.44
C TRP A 122 -10.60 3.43 23.28
N LEU A 123 -10.47 3.34 24.60
CA LEU A 123 -11.54 3.69 25.53
C LEU A 123 -11.30 5.09 26.11
N PHE A 124 -12.25 6.00 25.89
CA PHE A 124 -12.25 7.35 26.42
C PHE A 124 -13.57 7.68 27.11
N PRO A 125 -13.59 8.58 28.10
CA PRO A 125 -14.84 9.10 28.65
C PRO A 125 -15.68 9.84 27.60
N GLU A 126 -17.00 9.82 27.72
CA GLU A 126 -17.94 10.49 26.80
C GLU A 126 -17.76 12.02 26.71
N THR A 127 -17.09 12.62 27.70
CA THR A 127 -16.80 14.07 27.76
C THR A 127 -15.56 14.48 26.97
N LYS A 128 -15.01 13.59 26.13
CA LYS A 128 -13.80 13.82 25.34
C LYS A 128 -14.11 13.65 23.86
N GLU A 129 -13.64 14.59 23.06
CA GLU A 129 -13.53 14.41 21.61
C GLU A 129 -12.15 13.85 21.27
N VAL A 130 -12.08 12.85 20.39
CA VAL A 130 -10.82 12.20 20.05
C VAL A 130 -10.63 12.07 18.55
N LEU A 131 -9.45 12.49 18.09
CA LEU A 131 -8.99 12.24 16.72
C LEU A 131 -8.00 11.08 16.73
N LEU A 132 -8.27 10.06 15.92
CA LEU A 132 -7.45 8.85 15.82
C LEU A 132 -6.71 8.79 14.48
N SER A 133 -5.47 8.28 14.50
CA SER A 133 -4.70 8.03 13.29
C SER A 133 -3.73 6.86 13.48
N PRO A 134 -3.53 5.97 12.50
CA PRO A 134 -4.26 5.90 11.23
C PRO A 134 -5.66 5.30 11.42
N VAL A 135 -6.63 5.74 10.61
CA VAL A 135 -8.02 5.24 10.64
C VAL A 135 -8.18 4.08 9.68
N GLY A 136 -8.81 2.97 10.09
CA GLY A 136 -9.17 1.83 9.23
C GLY A 136 -8.18 0.66 9.23
N SER A 137 -8.54 -0.43 8.55
CA SER A 137 -7.76 -1.67 8.52
C SER A 137 -6.52 -1.56 7.64
N THR A 138 -5.43 -2.22 8.03
CA THR A 138 -4.20 -2.35 7.24
C THR A 138 -3.70 -3.77 7.29
N PHE A 139 -2.83 -4.14 6.36
CA PHE A 139 -2.01 -5.34 6.50
C PHE A 139 -0.68 -5.02 7.18
N LEU A 140 -0.22 -5.92 8.05
CA LEU A 140 1.16 -5.90 8.56
C LEU A 140 1.90 -7.14 8.06
N PHE A 141 3.00 -6.89 7.37
CA PHE A 141 3.93 -7.91 6.92
C PHE A 141 5.01 -8.15 7.99
N PRO A 142 5.77 -9.26 7.93
CA PRO A 142 6.89 -9.47 8.83
C PRO A 142 7.86 -8.29 8.82
N GLY A 143 8.11 -7.72 10.00
CA GLY A 143 8.96 -6.54 10.20
C GLY A 143 8.25 -5.19 10.11
N ASP A 144 6.98 -5.15 9.68
CA ASP A 144 6.18 -3.93 9.75
C ASP A 144 5.85 -3.55 11.20
N ARG A 145 5.52 -2.27 11.39
CA ARG A 145 5.01 -1.73 12.66
C ARG A 145 3.78 -0.89 12.37
N LEU A 146 2.76 -1.01 13.21
CA LEU A 146 1.62 -0.11 13.28
C LEU A 146 1.81 0.80 14.50
N ILE A 147 1.81 2.10 14.27
CA ILE A 147 1.89 3.11 15.34
C ILE A 147 0.60 3.92 15.25
N GLY A 148 -0.20 3.86 16.32
CA GLY A 148 -1.40 4.65 16.49
C GLY A 148 -1.12 5.91 17.31
N TYR A 149 -1.75 7.01 16.92
CA TYR A 149 -1.75 8.29 17.61
C TYR A 149 -3.20 8.68 17.91
N SER A 150 -3.39 9.32 19.06
CA SER A 150 -4.67 9.94 19.42
C SER A 150 -4.43 11.37 19.92
N VAL A 151 -5.33 12.28 19.55
CA VAL A 151 -5.40 13.63 20.12
C VAL A 151 -6.71 13.68 20.89
N VAL A 152 -6.60 13.89 22.20
CA VAL A 152 -7.75 13.93 23.11
C VAL A 152 -8.03 15.39 23.47
N CYS A 153 -9.23 15.86 23.12
CA CYS A 153 -9.72 17.20 23.39
C CYS A 153 -10.72 17.16 24.55
N ASP A 154 -10.53 18.06 25.53
CA ASP A 154 -11.46 18.20 26.64
C ASP A 154 -12.62 19.13 26.27
N THR A 155 -13.82 18.56 26.10
CA THR A 155 -15.03 19.32 25.77
C THR A 155 -15.94 19.54 26.97
N THR A 156 -15.49 19.25 28.19
CA THR A 156 -16.26 19.47 29.43
C THR A 156 -16.80 20.90 29.56
N ARG A 157 -16.15 21.90 28.97
CA ARG A 157 -16.60 23.31 28.95
C ARG A 157 -17.77 23.60 28.01
N TYR A 158 -18.04 22.71 27.05
CA TYR A 158 -19.07 22.87 26.02
C TYR A 158 -20.29 21.96 26.23
N HIS A 159 -20.22 21.00 27.16
CA HIS A 159 -21.39 20.25 27.59
C HIS A 159 -22.22 21.13 28.56
N PRO A 160 -23.48 21.47 28.22
CA PRO A 160 -24.33 22.25 29.12
C PRO A 160 -24.57 21.46 30.40
N ASN A 161 -24.36 22.11 31.54
CA ASN A 161 -24.66 21.53 32.85
C ASN A 161 -26.17 21.22 32.92
N PRO A 162 -26.60 19.96 33.07
CA PRO A 162 -28.03 19.62 33.14
C PRO A 162 -28.75 20.23 34.37
N LYS A 163 -28.01 20.87 35.30
CA LYS A 163 -28.55 21.48 36.51
C LYS A 163 -28.97 22.96 36.39
N SER A 164 -28.93 23.58 35.21
CA SER A 164 -29.31 25.00 35.04
C SER A 164 -30.76 25.24 34.62
N VAL A 165 -31.59 24.21 34.44
CA VAL A 165 -33.04 24.42 34.24
C VAL A 165 -33.72 24.46 35.61
N SER A 166 -33.81 25.67 36.19
CA SER A 166 -34.65 25.91 37.36
C SER A 166 -36.11 25.57 37.01
N ARG A 167 -36.72 24.64 37.76
CA ARG A 167 -38.17 24.43 37.73
C ARG A 167 -38.87 25.77 38.03
N PRO A 168 -39.94 26.15 37.31
CA PRO A 168 -40.80 27.21 37.77
C PRO A 168 -41.44 26.74 39.08
N THR A 169 -41.23 27.50 40.15
CA THR A 169 -42.00 27.34 41.40
C THR A 169 -43.46 27.73 41.16
N PRO A 170 -44.40 27.12 41.90
CA PRO A 170 -45.84 27.12 41.60
C PRO A 170 -46.51 28.48 41.66
#